data_AF-A0A3S1XJE6-F1
#
_entry.id   AF-A0A3S1XJE6-F1
#
_cell.length_a   1.000
_cell.length_b   1.000
_cell.length_c   1.000
_cell.angle_alpha   90.00
_cell.angle_beta   90.00
_cell.angle_gamma   90.00
#
_symmetry.space_group_name_H-M   'P 1'
#
loop_
_entity.id
_entity.type
_entity.pdbx_description
1 polymer ?
#
loop_
_entity_poly.entity_id
_entity_poly.type
_entity_poly.pdbx_seq_one_letter_code
_entity_poly.pdbx_strand_id
1 'polypeptide(L)'
;MPRFSANLSMLFGEHEFLDRFDAAARAGFKGVEYIGPYDHAPDVVAAGLKKNGLTQVLFNLPAGDWGKGERGIAVLPDRVPEFRQGIAKAITYAQALGCQQVNCLAGIAPVGADRKVLEDVFAENLAFAAEKLEQAGIRLLIEPINTRDIPGFFLNYSDQALALIDRVGSKNLFLQYDIYHMQIMEGDLARTIEANLDRIAHIQLADNPGRHEPGTGEINYPFLYEHIDRIGYSGWVGAEYKPKAGTEAGLGWFRELSGQGSAAA
;
A
#
# COMPACT_ATOMS: atom_id res chain seq x y z
N MET A 1 -11.12 -15.12 -8.05
CA MET A 1 -11.41 -14.07 -7.06
C MET A 1 -10.12 -13.52 -6.48
N PRO A 2 -10.00 -12.19 -6.27
CA PRO A 2 -8.80 -11.59 -5.69
C PRO A 2 -8.50 -12.10 -4.27
N ARG A 3 -7.21 -12.13 -3.91
CA ARG A 3 -6.76 -12.42 -2.53
C ARG A 3 -6.72 -11.13 -1.74
N PHE A 4 -7.40 -11.05 -0.60
CA PHE A 4 -7.45 -9.81 0.18
C PHE A 4 -6.48 -9.82 1.37
N SER A 5 -5.78 -8.70 1.58
CA SER A 5 -5.04 -8.40 2.81
C SER A 5 -5.80 -7.41 3.68
N ALA A 6 -5.69 -7.54 5.01
CA ALA A 6 -6.18 -6.51 5.93
C ALA A 6 -5.08 -5.46 6.16
N ASN A 7 -5.39 -4.17 5.92
CA ASN A 7 -4.49 -3.10 6.31
C ASN A 7 -4.66 -2.79 7.80
N LEU A 8 -3.73 -3.23 8.65
CA LEU A 8 -3.79 -3.12 10.10
C LEU A 8 -3.54 -1.69 10.62
N SER A 9 -3.13 -0.75 9.75
CA SER A 9 -3.10 0.67 10.12
C SER A 9 -4.49 1.31 10.09
N MET A 10 -5.43 0.75 9.33
CA MET A 10 -6.77 1.29 9.10
C MET A 10 -7.88 0.41 9.66
N LEU A 11 -7.72 -0.91 9.56
CA LEU A 11 -8.60 -1.93 10.11
C LEU A 11 -8.13 -2.38 11.48
N PHE A 12 -9.08 -2.84 12.30
CA PHE A 12 -8.86 -3.34 13.65
C PHE A 12 -8.24 -2.28 14.58
N GLY A 13 -8.50 -1.00 14.32
CA GLY A 13 -8.03 0.14 15.12
C GLY A 13 -8.56 0.15 16.56
N GLU A 14 -9.58 -0.67 16.84
CA GLU A 14 -10.13 -0.93 18.17
C GLU A 14 -9.18 -1.75 19.08
N HIS A 15 -8.10 -2.30 18.51
CA HIS A 15 -7.07 -3.07 19.19
C HIS A 15 -5.70 -2.39 19.11
N GLU A 16 -4.81 -2.72 20.06
CA GLU A 16 -3.38 -2.40 19.97
C GLU A 16 -2.75 -3.12 18.77
N PHE A 17 -1.71 -2.53 18.17
CA PHE A 17 -1.16 -2.98 16.88
C PHE A 17 -0.87 -4.48 16.81
N LEU A 18 -0.23 -5.04 17.85
CA LEU A 18 0.12 -6.47 17.88
C LEU A 18 -1.11 -7.40 18.01
N ASP A 19 -2.20 -6.93 18.61
CA ASP A 19 -3.44 -7.70 18.75
C ASP A 19 -4.27 -7.69 17.45
N ARG A 20 -3.99 -6.77 16.52
CA ARG A 20 -4.66 -6.69 15.21
C ARG A 20 -4.36 -7.89 14.33
N PHE A 21 -3.20 -8.53 14.50
CA PHE A 21 -2.86 -9.77 13.77
C PHE A 21 -3.82 -10.91 14.14
N ASP A 22 -4.08 -11.10 15.43
CA ASP A 22 -5.05 -12.09 15.89
C ASP A 22 -6.47 -11.76 15.38
N ALA A 23 -6.86 -10.48 15.40
CA ALA A 23 -8.16 -10.03 14.92
C ALA A 23 -8.35 -10.27 13.41
N ALA A 24 -7.37 -9.91 12.59
CA ALA A 24 -7.40 -10.13 11.15
C ALA A 24 -7.49 -11.62 10.80
N ALA A 25 -6.72 -12.47 11.48
CA ALA A 25 -6.76 -13.91 11.26
C ALA A 25 -8.11 -14.53 11.67
N ARG A 26 -8.68 -14.13 12.81
CA ARG A 26 -10.03 -14.54 13.24
C ARG A 26 -11.10 -14.12 12.24
N ALA A 27 -10.97 -12.94 11.65
CA ALA A 27 -11.87 -12.44 10.63
C ALA A 27 -11.73 -13.15 9.28
N GLY A 28 -10.72 -14.01 9.10
CA GLY A 28 -10.54 -14.85 7.92
C GLY A 28 -9.45 -14.38 6.95
N PHE A 29 -8.82 -13.22 7.19
CA PHE A 29 -7.71 -12.75 6.35
C PHE A 29 -6.52 -13.72 6.42
N LYS A 30 -5.81 -13.83 5.29
CA LYS A 30 -4.59 -14.64 5.15
C LYS A 30 -3.34 -13.80 4.88
N GLY A 31 -3.54 -12.53 4.53
CA GLY A 31 -2.50 -11.54 4.35
C GLY A 31 -2.79 -10.29 5.17
N VAL A 32 -1.75 -9.59 5.59
CA VAL A 32 -1.84 -8.30 6.27
C VAL A 32 -0.83 -7.31 5.69
N GLU A 33 -1.17 -6.03 5.77
CA GLU A 33 -0.33 -4.90 5.42
C GLU A 33 -0.53 -3.76 6.42
N TYR A 34 0.34 -2.74 6.40
CA TYR A 34 0.25 -1.56 7.28
C TYR A 34 1.30 -0.52 6.85
N ILE A 35 1.19 0.70 7.37
CA ILE A 35 2.14 1.79 7.06
C ILE A 35 3.58 1.38 7.40
N GLY A 36 3.85 0.94 8.62
CA GLY A 36 5.20 0.53 8.99
C GLY A 36 5.25 -0.11 10.38
N PRO A 37 6.07 -1.16 10.59
CA PRO A 37 6.17 -1.88 11.87
C PRO A 37 7.24 -1.30 12.82
N TYR A 38 7.78 -0.11 12.53
CA TYR A 38 9.09 0.32 12.99
C TYR A 38 9.22 0.65 14.48
N ASP A 39 8.10 0.73 15.19
CA ASP A 39 8.03 0.92 16.65
C ASP A 39 8.15 -0.41 17.42
N HIS A 40 8.13 -1.53 16.71
CA HIS A 40 8.26 -2.87 17.27
C HIS A 40 9.47 -3.57 16.69
N ALA A 41 10.17 -4.37 17.51
CA ALA A 41 11.27 -5.18 17.00
C ALA A 41 10.77 -6.17 15.93
N PRO A 42 11.55 -6.43 14.86
CA PRO A 42 11.09 -7.22 13.71
C PRO A 42 10.71 -8.66 14.08
N ASP A 43 11.37 -9.25 15.08
CA ASP A 43 11.08 -10.60 15.61
C ASP A 43 9.74 -10.67 16.35
N VAL A 44 9.35 -9.61 17.05
CA VAL A 44 8.03 -9.50 17.71
C VAL A 44 6.91 -9.52 16.66
N VAL A 45 7.08 -8.75 15.58
CA VAL A 45 6.10 -8.69 14.50
C VAL A 45 6.06 -10.01 13.72
N ALA A 46 7.23 -10.62 13.45
CA ALA A 46 7.33 -11.94 12.83
C ALA A 46 6.62 -13.04 13.67
N ALA A 47 6.72 -12.96 15.00
CA ALA A 47 6.02 -13.88 15.89
C ALA A 47 4.49 -13.73 15.77
N GLY A 48 3.99 -12.50 15.65
CA GLY A 48 2.57 -12.20 15.41
C GLY A 48 2.05 -12.81 14.10
N LEU A 49 2.81 -12.65 13.01
CA LEU A 49 2.51 -13.27 11.71
C LEU A 49 2.49 -14.80 11.80
N LYS A 50 3.54 -15.39 12.37
CA LYS A 50 3.70 -16.85 12.48
C LYS A 50 2.61 -17.48 13.34
N LYS A 51 2.31 -16.89 14.50
CA LYS A 51 1.24 -17.35 15.41
C LYS A 51 -0.10 -17.48 14.70
N ASN A 52 -0.37 -16.57 13.77
CA ASN A 52 -1.67 -16.45 13.10
C ASN A 52 -1.69 -17.05 11.69
N GLY A 53 -0.57 -17.57 11.19
CA GLY A 53 -0.46 -18.08 9.82
C GLY A 53 -0.73 -17.00 8.77
N LEU A 54 -0.34 -15.76 9.05
CA LEU A 54 -0.54 -14.61 8.17
C LEU A 54 0.68 -14.36 7.29
N THR A 55 0.42 -13.95 6.05
CA THR A 55 1.45 -13.45 5.12
C THR A 55 1.63 -11.95 5.31
N GLN A 56 2.86 -11.47 5.46
CA GLN A 56 3.15 -10.04 5.31
C GLN A 56 3.09 -9.68 3.82
N VAL A 57 2.08 -8.89 3.42
CA VAL A 57 1.82 -8.55 2.01
C VAL A 57 2.58 -7.29 1.60
N LEU A 58 2.53 -6.26 2.43
CA LEU A 58 3.14 -4.97 2.14
C LEU A 58 3.41 -4.19 3.44
N PHE A 59 4.46 -3.37 3.45
CA PHE A 59 4.59 -2.21 4.33
C PHE A 59 5.42 -1.13 3.65
N ASN A 60 5.44 0.09 4.19
CA ASN A 60 6.17 1.21 3.58
C ASN A 60 7.61 1.29 4.09
N LEU A 61 8.53 1.81 3.28
CA LEU A 61 9.82 2.32 3.75
C LEU A 61 9.61 3.35 4.90
N PRO A 62 10.61 3.59 5.78
CA PRO A 62 10.51 4.61 6.80
C PRO A 62 10.15 5.97 6.20
N ALA A 63 9.06 6.56 6.71
CA ALA A 63 8.38 7.70 6.09
C ALA A 63 8.68 9.05 6.76
N GLY A 64 9.73 9.11 7.58
CA GLY A 64 10.06 10.29 8.39
C GLY A 64 9.19 10.42 9.65
N ASP A 65 9.02 11.65 10.14
CA ASP A 65 8.25 12.01 11.33
C ASP A 65 6.76 12.19 10.98
N TRP A 66 6.04 11.07 11.00
CA TRP A 66 4.61 11.03 10.69
C TRP A 66 3.78 11.97 11.60
N GLY A 67 4.18 12.09 12.87
CA GLY A 67 3.53 12.92 13.88
C GLY A 67 3.66 14.43 13.61
N LYS A 68 4.72 14.85 12.92
CA LYS A 68 4.90 16.22 12.43
C LYS A 68 4.33 16.49 11.04
N GLY A 69 3.60 15.52 10.47
CA GLY A 69 2.93 15.67 9.19
C GLY A 69 3.74 15.20 7.99
N GLU A 70 4.92 14.60 8.18
CA GLU A 70 5.66 13.98 7.07
C GLU A 70 4.87 12.77 6.55
N ARG A 71 4.94 12.54 5.23
CA ARG A 71 4.24 11.46 4.53
C ARG A 71 5.18 10.77 3.56
N GLY A 72 6.40 10.48 4.01
CA GLY A 72 7.51 10.10 3.15
C GLY A 72 8.52 11.23 2.98
N ILE A 73 9.76 10.84 2.73
CA ILE A 73 10.93 11.74 2.65
C ILE A 73 11.74 11.52 1.36
N ALA A 74 11.25 10.68 0.44
CA ALA A 74 11.99 10.29 -0.76
C ALA A 74 12.19 11.44 -1.75
N VAL A 75 11.33 12.44 -1.71
CA VAL A 75 11.42 13.66 -2.53
C VAL A 75 12.26 14.78 -1.88
N LEU A 76 12.68 14.62 -0.62
CA LEU A 76 13.30 15.69 0.16
C LEU A 76 14.83 15.73 -0.06
N PRO A 77 15.39 16.79 -0.68
CA PRO A 77 16.82 16.84 -1.02
C PRO A 77 17.75 16.79 0.19
N ASP A 78 17.32 17.37 1.31
CA ASP A 78 18.08 17.45 2.56
C ASP A 78 18.02 16.16 3.40
N ARG A 79 17.18 15.19 3.00
CA ARG A 79 16.95 13.93 3.73
C ARG A 79 17.44 12.69 3.01
N VAL A 80 18.15 12.85 1.88
CA VAL A 80 18.70 11.72 1.11
C VAL A 80 19.51 10.73 1.98
N PRO A 81 20.41 11.15 2.91
CA PRO A 81 21.12 10.20 3.74
C PRO A 81 20.19 9.37 4.65
N GLU A 82 19.16 9.99 5.22
CA GLU A 82 18.19 9.32 6.07
C GLU A 82 17.33 8.35 5.27
N PHE A 83 16.85 8.76 4.10
CA PHE A 83 16.12 7.89 3.18
C PHE A 83 16.92 6.62 2.86
N ARG A 84 18.22 6.77 2.56
CA ARG A 84 19.10 5.64 2.25
C ARG A 84 19.32 4.69 3.43
N GLN A 85 19.43 5.22 4.65
CA GLN A 85 19.48 4.41 5.88
C GLN A 85 18.15 3.68 6.12
N GLY A 86 17.02 4.32 5.81
CA GLY A 86 15.69 3.75 5.91
C GLY A 86 15.50 2.49 5.06
N ILE A 87 16.13 2.42 3.89
CA ILE A 87 16.09 1.22 3.02
C ILE A 87 16.75 0.02 3.70
N ALA A 88 17.92 0.19 4.32
CA ALA A 88 18.59 -0.89 5.05
C ALA A 88 17.75 -1.40 6.23
N LYS A 89 17.07 -0.47 6.93
CA LYS A 89 16.10 -0.82 7.97
C LYS A 89 14.94 -1.63 7.39
N ALA A 90 14.33 -1.17 6.29
CA ALA A 90 13.23 -1.87 5.64
C ALA A 90 13.62 -3.28 5.17
N ILE A 91 14.82 -3.48 4.61
CA ILE A 91 15.33 -4.80 4.21
C ILE A 91 15.39 -5.74 5.41
N THR A 92 15.92 -5.29 6.55
CA THR A 92 15.98 -6.08 7.79
C THR A 92 14.58 -6.57 8.19
N TYR A 93 13.58 -5.69 8.16
CA TYR A 93 12.20 -6.05 8.48
C TYR A 93 11.61 -6.98 7.42
N ALA A 94 11.73 -6.67 6.14
CA ALA A 94 11.18 -7.49 5.06
C ALA A 94 11.70 -8.93 5.14
N GLN A 95 12.99 -9.13 5.42
CA GLN A 95 13.58 -10.45 5.61
C GLN A 95 13.02 -11.17 6.84
N ALA A 96 12.92 -10.49 7.99
CA ALA A 96 12.38 -11.09 9.21
C ALA A 96 10.89 -11.47 9.08
N LEU A 97 10.13 -10.68 8.33
CA LEU A 97 8.69 -10.86 8.13
C LEU A 97 8.35 -11.77 6.93
N GLY A 98 9.34 -12.14 6.11
CA GLY A 98 9.11 -12.83 4.84
C GLY A 98 8.33 -11.98 3.82
N CYS A 99 8.39 -10.65 3.93
CA CYS A 99 7.70 -9.74 3.02
C CYS A 99 8.48 -9.60 1.71
N GLN A 100 7.79 -9.74 0.58
CA GLN A 100 8.41 -9.72 -0.75
C GLN A 100 8.38 -8.35 -1.43
N GLN A 101 7.75 -7.35 -0.81
CA GLN A 101 7.59 -6.03 -1.41
C GLN A 101 7.42 -4.93 -0.36
N VAL A 102 7.86 -3.71 -0.69
CA VAL A 102 7.71 -2.51 0.15
C VAL A 102 7.36 -1.30 -0.70
N ASN A 103 6.56 -0.38 -0.15
CA ASN A 103 6.16 0.86 -0.81
C ASN A 103 7.05 2.04 -0.40
N CYS A 104 7.40 2.90 -1.34
CA CYS A 104 8.10 4.15 -1.11
C CYS A 104 7.16 5.34 -1.27
N LEU A 105 6.74 5.92 -0.14
CA LEU A 105 6.01 7.17 -0.14
C LEU A 105 6.91 8.31 -0.62
N ALA A 106 6.45 9.04 -1.64
CA ALA A 106 7.20 10.15 -2.24
C ALA A 106 7.48 11.26 -1.21
N GLY A 107 6.45 11.67 -0.46
CA GLY A 107 6.49 12.81 0.45
C GLY A 107 5.71 14.02 -0.07
N ILE A 108 5.64 15.05 0.77
CA ILE A 108 5.01 16.34 0.45
C ILE A 108 6.09 17.26 -0.12
N ALA A 109 5.80 17.93 -1.24
CA ALA A 109 6.73 18.86 -1.86
C ALA A 109 6.98 20.07 -0.94
N PRO A 110 8.25 20.44 -0.65
CA PRO A 110 8.54 21.66 0.09
C PRO A 110 8.03 22.89 -0.66
N VAL A 111 7.43 23.85 0.07
CA VAL A 111 6.90 25.09 -0.51
C VAL A 111 8.02 25.89 -1.17
N GLY A 112 7.83 26.27 -2.43
CA GLY A 112 8.79 27.08 -3.20
C GLY A 112 10.00 26.32 -3.73
N ALA A 113 10.10 24.99 -3.51
CA ALA A 113 11.15 24.19 -4.11
C ALA A 113 10.98 24.06 -5.63
N ASP A 114 12.11 24.01 -6.34
CA ASP A 114 12.13 23.76 -7.78
C ASP A 114 11.66 22.33 -8.06
N ARG A 115 10.59 22.21 -8.87
CA ARG A 115 9.97 20.93 -9.21
C ARG A 115 10.97 19.96 -9.85
N LYS A 116 11.84 20.44 -10.74
CA LYS A 116 12.83 19.60 -11.42
C LYS A 116 13.83 19.03 -10.42
N VAL A 117 14.29 19.82 -9.45
CA VAL A 117 15.20 19.36 -8.40
C VAL A 117 14.54 18.23 -7.59
N LEU A 118 13.27 18.39 -7.23
CA LEU A 118 12.52 17.37 -6.51
C LEU A 118 12.34 16.08 -7.35
N GLU A 119 12.05 16.22 -8.64
CA GLU A 119 11.91 15.07 -9.56
C GLU A 119 13.24 14.32 -9.74
N ASP A 120 14.35 15.05 -9.85
CA ASP A 120 15.70 14.47 -9.94
C ASP A 120 16.04 13.71 -8.65
N VAL A 121 15.85 14.34 -7.49
CA VAL A 121 16.10 13.70 -6.18
C VAL A 121 15.24 12.45 -6.00
N PHE A 122 13.95 12.52 -6.33
CA PHE A 122 13.07 11.38 -6.18
C PHE A 122 13.47 10.23 -7.10
N ALA A 123 13.78 10.52 -8.37
CA ALA A 123 14.24 9.50 -9.33
C ALA A 123 15.56 8.84 -8.87
N GLU A 124 16.53 9.62 -8.40
CA GLU A 124 17.80 9.09 -7.88
C GLU A 124 17.62 8.21 -6.64
N ASN A 125 16.72 8.63 -5.72
CA ASN A 125 16.38 7.86 -4.54
C ASN A 125 15.68 6.54 -4.90
N LEU A 126 14.74 6.56 -5.86
CA LEU A 126 14.09 5.35 -6.34
C LEU A 126 15.06 4.41 -7.04
N ALA A 127 15.98 4.92 -7.87
CA ALA A 127 17.02 4.11 -8.49
C ALA A 127 17.88 3.39 -7.45
N PHE A 128 18.34 4.12 -6.43
CA PHE A 128 19.11 3.56 -5.32
C PHE A 128 18.31 2.51 -4.54
N ALA A 129 17.05 2.81 -4.21
CA ALA A 129 16.18 1.89 -3.48
C ALA A 129 15.88 0.61 -4.27
N ALA A 130 15.58 0.75 -5.56
CA ALA A 130 15.29 -0.38 -6.43
C ALA A 130 16.48 -1.33 -6.53
N GLU A 131 17.71 -0.80 -6.70
CA GLU A 131 18.94 -1.60 -6.74
C GLU A 131 19.15 -2.38 -5.43
N LYS A 132 19.02 -1.72 -4.27
CA LYS A 132 19.27 -2.34 -2.96
C LYS A 132 18.20 -3.38 -2.61
N LEU A 133 16.94 -3.11 -2.92
CA LEU A 133 15.85 -4.04 -2.69
C LEU A 133 15.91 -5.22 -3.66
N GLU A 134 16.34 -5.03 -4.90
CA GLU A 134 16.54 -6.11 -5.87
C GLU A 134 17.63 -7.08 -5.40
N GLN A 135 18.76 -6.56 -4.90
CA GLN A 135 19.82 -7.35 -4.28
C GLN A 135 19.33 -8.19 -3.09
N ALA A 136 18.29 -7.73 -2.40
CA ALA A 136 17.66 -8.42 -1.28
C ALA A 136 16.45 -9.31 -1.69
N GLY A 137 16.09 -9.35 -2.98
CA GLY A 137 14.93 -10.11 -3.48
C GLY A 137 13.58 -9.50 -3.09
N ILE A 138 13.51 -8.19 -2.86
CA ILE A 138 12.31 -7.46 -2.44
C ILE A 138 11.92 -6.47 -3.55
N ARG A 139 10.63 -6.41 -3.91
CA ARG A 139 10.14 -5.43 -4.89
C ARG A 139 9.96 -4.05 -4.27
N LEU A 140 10.35 -3.01 -5.01
CA LEU A 140 10.02 -1.63 -4.66
C LEU A 140 8.74 -1.21 -5.39
N LEU A 141 7.80 -0.64 -4.65
CA LEU A 141 6.58 -0.05 -5.17
C LEU A 141 6.58 1.46 -4.93
N ILE A 142 5.89 2.20 -5.79
CA ILE A 142 5.50 3.59 -5.56
C ILE A 142 4.00 3.74 -5.74
N GLU A 143 3.41 4.63 -4.95
CA GLU A 143 1.97 4.84 -4.88
C GLU A 143 1.63 6.31 -5.15
N PRO A 144 0.85 6.60 -6.20
CA PRO A 144 0.22 7.89 -6.36
C PRO A 144 -0.91 8.09 -5.34
N ILE A 145 -0.92 9.25 -4.67
CA ILE A 145 -1.92 9.59 -3.65
C ILE A 145 -2.74 10.80 -4.10
N ASN A 146 -4.04 10.78 -3.80
CA ASN A 146 -4.93 11.88 -4.16
C ASN A 146 -4.59 13.19 -3.41
N THR A 147 -4.83 14.32 -4.07
CA THR A 147 -4.53 15.66 -3.55
C THR A 147 -5.51 16.14 -2.48
N ARG A 148 -6.65 15.45 -2.30
CA ARG A 148 -7.68 15.79 -1.32
C ARG A 148 -7.27 15.38 0.10
N ASP A 149 -6.79 14.14 0.23
CA ASP A 149 -6.45 13.53 1.52
C ASP A 149 -5.04 13.94 1.96
N ILE A 150 -4.11 14.12 1.02
CA ILE A 150 -2.76 14.62 1.28
C ILE A 150 -2.43 15.78 0.33
N PRO A 151 -2.89 17.01 0.63
CA PRO A 151 -2.52 18.19 -0.14
C PRO A 151 -1.00 18.37 -0.25
N GLY A 152 -0.51 18.61 -1.48
CA GLY A 152 0.91 18.80 -1.74
C GLY A 152 1.75 17.52 -1.83
N PHE A 153 1.13 16.33 -1.72
CA PHE A 153 1.83 15.08 -2.00
C PHE A 153 2.37 15.07 -3.43
N PHE A 154 3.60 14.58 -3.62
CA PHE A 154 4.36 14.84 -4.84
C PHE A 154 3.94 14.01 -6.06
N LEU A 155 3.42 12.80 -5.83
CA LEU A 155 3.06 11.80 -6.83
C LEU A 155 1.55 11.55 -6.76
N ASN A 156 0.77 11.96 -7.77
CA ASN A 156 -0.69 11.95 -7.67
C ASN A 156 -1.42 11.17 -8.77
N TYR A 157 -0.74 10.84 -9.86
CA TYR A 157 -1.35 10.17 -11.02
C TYR A 157 -0.57 8.91 -11.42
N SER A 158 -1.29 7.94 -11.97
CA SER A 158 -0.78 6.70 -12.54
C SER A 158 0.23 7.00 -13.66
N ASP A 159 -0.09 7.92 -14.57
CA ASP A 159 0.79 8.28 -15.70
C ASP A 159 2.10 8.91 -15.21
N GLN A 160 2.05 9.74 -14.18
CA GLN A 160 3.19 10.34 -13.51
C GLN A 160 4.08 9.26 -12.88
N ALA A 161 3.49 8.28 -12.19
CA ALA A 161 4.25 7.16 -11.65
C ALA A 161 4.88 6.33 -12.75
N LEU A 162 4.15 5.95 -13.79
CA LEU A 162 4.66 5.14 -14.89
C LEU A 162 5.83 5.85 -15.62
N ALA A 163 5.69 7.15 -15.89
CA ALA A 163 6.78 7.95 -16.47
C ALA A 163 8.02 7.98 -15.57
N LEU A 164 7.84 8.02 -14.25
CA LEU A 164 8.95 7.95 -13.29
C LEU A 164 9.59 6.57 -13.25
N ILE A 165 8.80 5.49 -13.29
CA ILE A 165 9.32 4.12 -13.36
C ILE A 165 10.16 3.94 -14.64
N ASP A 166 9.66 4.43 -15.78
CA ASP A 166 10.36 4.37 -17.06
C ASP A 166 11.66 5.19 -17.02
N ARG A 167 11.62 6.38 -16.41
CA ARG A 167 12.81 7.24 -16.21
C ARG A 167 13.87 6.57 -15.33
N VAL A 168 13.47 5.90 -14.26
CA VAL A 168 14.38 5.16 -13.38
C VAL A 168 14.97 3.94 -14.11
N GLY A 169 14.19 3.31 -14.99
CA GLY A 169 14.66 2.22 -15.86
C GLY A 169 15.00 0.93 -15.11
N SER A 170 14.54 0.78 -13.87
CA SER A 170 14.75 -0.43 -13.07
C SER A 170 13.66 -1.47 -13.33
N LYS A 171 14.06 -2.75 -13.40
CA LYS A 171 13.12 -3.88 -13.46
C LYS A 171 12.47 -4.22 -12.11
N ASN A 172 12.96 -3.63 -11.02
CA ASN A 172 12.51 -3.90 -9.66
C ASN A 172 11.73 -2.71 -9.05
N LEU A 173 11.07 -1.91 -9.89
CA LEU A 173 10.24 -0.78 -9.48
C LEU A 173 8.86 -0.90 -10.14
N PHE A 174 7.81 -0.92 -9.33
CA PHE A 174 6.44 -1.22 -9.74
C PHE A 174 5.44 -0.18 -9.22
N LEU A 175 4.25 -0.18 -9.81
CA LEU A 175 3.13 0.62 -9.36
C LEU A 175 2.36 -0.10 -8.24
N GLN A 176 2.06 0.63 -7.17
CA GLN A 176 0.96 0.33 -6.25
C GLN A 176 -0.26 1.13 -6.68
N TYR A 177 -1.33 0.44 -7.07
CA TYR A 177 -2.55 1.05 -7.58
C TYR A 177 -3.63 1.03 -6.49
N ASP A 178 -3.77 2.10 -5.71
CA ASP A 178 -4.91 2.28 -4.81
C ASP A 178 -6.12 2.82 -5.60
N ILE A 179 -7.16 1.99 -5.71
CA ILE A 179 -8.41 2.29 -6.39
C ILE A 179 -9.07 3.56 -5.83
N TYR A 180 -9.00 3.77 -4.52
CA TYR A 180 -9.61 4.95 -3.89
C TYR A 180 -8.90 6.24 -4.32
N HIS A 181 -7.56 6.23 -4.33
CA HIS A 181 -6.78 7.37 -4.79
C HIS A 181 -7.06 7.66 -6.27
N MET A 182 -7.07 6.61 -7.11
CA MET A 182 -7.24 6.78 -8.56
C MET A 182 -8.68 7.11 -8.95
N GLN A 183 -9.69 6.70 -8.18
CA GLN A 183 -11.06 7.15 -8.42
C GLN A 183 -11.20 8.67 -8.24
N ILE A 184 -10.52 9.25 -7.24
CA ILE A 184 -10.57 10.69 -6.97
C ILE A 184 -9.79 11.49 -8.03
N MET A 185 -8.67 10.95 -8.49
CA MET A 185 -7.75 11.66 -9.37
C MET A 185 -8.06 11.48 -10.86
N GLU A 186 -8.51 10.30 -11.27
CA GLU A 186 -8.52 9.87 -12.67
C GLU A 186 -9.87 9.27 -13.12
N GLY A 187 -10.50 8.45 -12.28
CA GLY A 187 -11.59 7.57 -12.72
C GLY A 187 -11.08 6.49 -13.69
N ASP A 188 -11.96 6.04 -14.60
CA ASP A 188 -11.69 5.00 -15.63
C ASP A 188 -10.96 3.73 -15.13
N LEU A 189 -11.24 3.37 -13.87
CA LEU A 189 -10.47 2.40 -13.07
C LEU A 189 -10.16 1.08 -13.79
N ALA A 190 -11.18 0.44 -14.36
CA ALA A 190 -11.02 -0.88 -14.98
C ALA A 190 -10.04 -0.82 -16.16
N ARG A 191 -10.20 0.16 -17.05
CA ARG A 191 -9.32 0.31 -18.21
C ARG A 191 -7.90 0.69 -17.81
N THR A 192 -7.75 1.55 -16.81
CA THR A 192 -6.43 1.94 -16.31
C THR A 192 -5.70 0.76 -15.66
N ILE A 193 -6.39 -0.08 -14.88
CA ILE A 193 -5.81 -1.30 -14.32
C ILE A 193 -5.42 -2.28 -15.44
N GLU A 194 -6.33 -2.54 -16.39
CA GLU A 194 -6.09 -3.47 -17.50
C GLU A 194 -4.90 -3.04 -18.37
N ALA A 195 -4.81 -1.75 -18.72
CA ALA A 195 -3.76 -1.22 -19.56
C ALA A 195 -2.37 -1.25 -18.90
N ASN A 196 -2.30 -1.33 -17.58
CA ASN A 196 -1.05 -1.24 -16.81
C ASN A 196 -0.79 -2.47 -15.94
N LEU A 197 -1.49 -3.58 -16.19
CA LEU A 197 -1.47 -4.77 -15.33
C LEU A 197 -0.07 -5.33 -15.10
N ASP A 198 0.80 -5.31 -16.12
CA ASP A 198 2.18 -5.78 -16.07
C ASP A 198 3.11 -4.88 -15.23
N ARG A 199 2.67 -3.64 -14.96
CA ARG A 199 3.38 -2.66 -14.13
C ARG A 199 2.89 -2.61 -12.69
N ILE A 200 1.72 -3.19 -12.40
CA ILE A 200 1.08 -3.15 -11.07
C ILE A 200 1.50 -4.37 -10.24
N ALA A 201 2.19 -4.13 -9.12
CA ALA A 201 2.56 -5.20 -8.18
C ALA A 201 1.54 -5.37 -7.04
N HIS A 202 0.85 -4.29 -6.65
CA HIS A 202 -0.13 -4.31 -5.58
C HIS A 202 -1.32 -3.42 -5.90
N ILE A 203 -2.51 -3.84 -5.49
CA ILE A 203 -3.74 -3.04 -5.58
C ILE A 203 -4.26 -2.82 -4.17
N GLN A 204 -4.80 -1.64 -3.87
CA GLN A 204 -5.55 -1.39 -2.64
C GLN A 204 -6.96 -0.91 -2.96
N LEU A 205 -7.84 -1.01 -1.96
CA LEU A 205 -9.24 -0.63 -2.07
C LEU A 205 -9.74 0.16 -0.86
N ALA A 206 -10.62 1.12 -1.15
CA ALA A 206 -11.56 1.76 -0.25
C ALA A 206 -12.65 2.45 -1.08
N ASP A 207 -13.84 2.67 -0.53
CA ASP A 207 -14.91 3.30 -1.30
C ASP A 207 -14.81 4.83 -1.31
N ASN A 208 -15.24 5.45 -2.41
CA ASN A 208 -15.29 6.90 -2.58
C ASN A 208 -16.76 7.37 -2.42
N PRO A 209 -17.08 8.44 -1.66
CA PRO A 209 -16.18 9.47 -1.14
C PRO A 209 -15.68 9.31 0.31
N GLY A 210 -16.16 8.33 1.07
CA GLY A 210 -15.91 8.25 2.51
C GLY A 210 -14.62 7.55 2.94
N ARG A 211 -13.94 6.85 2.02
CA ARG A 211 -12.84 5.91 2.31
C ARG A 211 -13.28 4.81 3.28
N HIS A 212 -14.50 4.32 3.11
CA HIS A 212 -15.13 3.27 3.93
C HIS A 212 -15.10 1.92 3.19
N GLU A 213 -15.75 0.92 3.77
CA GLU A 213 -15.91 -0.41 3.19
C GLU A 213 -16.45 -0.34 1.74
N PRO A 214 -16.03 -1.25 0.85
CA PRO A 214 -16.64 -1.44 -0.46
C PRO A 214 -18.17 -1.56 -0.43
N GLY A 215 -18.87 -0.82 -1.29
CA GLY A 215 -20.33 -0.80 -1.40
C GLY A 215 -21.01 0.31 -0.61
N THR A 216 -20.24 1.23 -0.02
CA THR A 216 -20.76 2.39 0.72
C THR A 216 -20.78 3.68 -0.09
N GLY A 217 -20.21 3.65 -1.29
CA GLY A 217 -19.98 4.81 -2.14
C GLY A 217 -20.33 4.57 -3.61
N GLU A 218 -19.64 5.29 -4.49
CA GLU A 218 -19.97 5.35 -5.92
C GLU A 218 -19.31 4.24 -6.76
N ILE A 219 -18.35 3.49 -6.20
CA ILE A 219 -17.57 2.50 -6.94
C ILE A 219 -18.30 1.15 -6.95
N ASN A 220 -18.57 0.60 -8.15
CA ASN A 220 -19.09 -0.77 -8.30
C ASN A 220 -17.97 -1.81 -8.11
N TYR A 221 -17.66 -2.10 -6.84
CA TYR A 221 -16.62 -3.06 -6.47
C TYR A 221 -16.87 -4.51 -6.95
N PRO A 222 -18.10 -5.07 -6.91
CA PRO A 222 -18.38 -6.38 -7.50
C PRO A 222 -17.88 -6.50 -8.95
N PHE A 223 -18.16 -5.50 -9.79
CA PHE A 223 -17.64 -5.46 -11.16
C PHE A 223 -16.10 -5.40 -11.20
N LEU A 224 -15.46 -4.58 -10.35
CA LEU A 224 -14.00 -4.49 -10.32
C LEU A 224 -13.34 -5.79 -9.87
N TYR A 225 -13.88 -6.50 -8.90
CA TYR A 225 -13.34 -7.79 -8.46
C TYR A 225 -13.34 -8.82 -9.58
N GLU A 226 -14.47 -8.94 -10.29
CA GLU A 226 -14.60 -9.83 -11.45
C GLU A 226 -13.67 -9.41 -12.59
N HIS A 227 -13.53 -8.10 -12.82
CA HIS A 227 -12.65 -7.57 -13.84
C HIS A 227 -11.17 -7.86 -13.54
N ILE A 228 -10.71 -7.56 -12.33
CA ILE A 228 -9.34 -7.82 -11.85
C ILE A 228 -8.99 -9.31 -11.94
N ASP A 229 -9.95 -10.18 -11.59
CA ASP A 229 -9.79 -11.64 -11.74
C ASP A 229 -9.69 -12.06 -13.21
N ARG A 230 -10.59 -11.53 -14.05
CA ARG A 230 -10.67 -11.85 -15.48
C ARG A 230 -9.41 -11.45 -16.25
N ILE A 231 -8.82 -10.30 -15.94
CA ILE A 231 -7.57 -9.85 -16.57
C ILE A 231 -6.33 -10.59 -16.02
N GLY A 232 -6.49 -11.42 -14.98
CA GLY A 232 -5.45 -12.30 -14.48
C GLY A 232 -4.54 -11.69 -13.41
N TYR A 233 -4.97 -10.64 -12.71
CA TYR A 233 -4.20 -10.12 -11.58
C TYR A 233 -4.10 -11.18 -10.48
N SER A 234 -2.87 -11.59 -10.18
CA SER A 234 -2.61 -12.67 -9.23
C SER A 234 -2.09 -12.20 -7.88
N GLY A 235 -1.90 -10.89 -7.68
CA GLY A 235 -1.38 -10.32 -6.45
C GLY A 235 -2.39 -10.31 -5.30
N TRP A 236 -2.16 -9.41 -4.33
CA TRP A 236 -3.06 -9.16 -3.21
C TRP A 236 -3.76 -7.82 -3.40
N VAL A 237 -5.01 -7.73 -2.94
CA VAL A 237 -5.79 -6.51 -2.87
C VAL A 237 -5.91 -6.08 -1.40
N GLY A 238 -5.25 -4.97 -1.04
CA GLY A 238 -5.21 -4.44 0.31
C GLY A 238 -6.47 -3.70 0.70
N ALA A 239 -7.09 -4.11 1.80
CA ALA A 239 -8.27 -3.46 2.36
C ALA A 239 -7.86 -2.25 3.22
N GLU A 240 -7.60 -1.10 2.59
CA GLU A 240 -7.14 0.15 3.24
C GLU A 240 -8.25 1.19 3.37
N TYR A 241 -9.25 0.88 4.20
CA TYR A 241 -10.39 1.77 4.45
C TYR A 241 -10.62 2.00 5.94
N LYS A 242 -11.35 3.07 6.26
CA LYS A 242 -11.77 3.41 7.63
C LYS A 242 -13.13 2.78 7.92
N PRO A 243 -13.23 1.81 8.85
CA PRO A 243 -14.50 1.15 9.11
C PRO A 243 -15.57 2.13 9.62
N LYS A 244 -16.79 2.06 9.08
CA LYS A 244 -17.85 3.03 9.42
C LYS A 244 -18.47 2.80 10.81
N ALA A 245 -18.61 1.53 11.21
CA ALA A 245 -19.30 1.13 12.45
C ALA A 245 -18.45 0.16 13.30
N GLY A 246 -17.13 0.15 13.08
CA GLY A 246 -16.20 -0.82 13.63
C GLY A 246 -15.87 -1.94 12.64
N THR A 247 -14.64 -2.47 12.73
CA THR A 247 -14.07 -3.32 11.68
C THR A 247 -14.91 -4.56 11.39
N GLU A 248 -15.22 -5.39 12.40
CA GLU A 248 -15.94 -6.65 12.17
C GLU A 248 -17.38 -6.46 11.68
N ALA A 249 -18.01 -5.34 12.02
CA ALA A 249 -19.35 -4.99 11.54
C ALA A 249 -19.35 -4.64 10.05
N GLY A 250 -18.24 -4.09 9.54
CA GLY A 250 -18.06 -3.72 8.14
C GLY A 250 -17.61 -4.84 7.21
N LEU A 251 -17.23 -6.03 7.71
CA LEU A 251 -16.65 -7.10 6.90
C LEU A 251 -17.67 -7.96 6.11
N GLY A 252 -18.91 -7.50 5.94
CA GLY A 252 -19.93 -8.22 5.14
C GLY A 252 -19.44 -8.54 3.73
N TRP A 253 -18.90 -7.53 3.03
CA TRP A 253 -18.34 -7.67 1.69
C TRP A 253 -17.25 -8.76 1.61
N PHE A 254 -16.37 -8.84 2.62
CA PHE A 254 -15.28 -9.81 2.64
C PHE A 254 -15.76 -11.23 2.94
N ARG A 255 -16.73 -11.39 3.87
CA ARG A 255 -17.30 -12.70 4.22
C ARG A 255 -18.04 -13.35 3.05
N GLU A 256 -18.75 -12.54 2.25
CA GLU A 256 -19.42 -13.00 1.04
C GLU A 256 -18.40 -13.55 0.01
N LEU A 257 -17.33 -12.80 -0.25
CA LEU A 257 -16.32 -13.17 -1.26
C LEU A 257 -15.40 -14.30 -0.82
N SER A 258 -15.14 -14.43 0.49
CA SER A 258 -14.29 -15.49 1.05
C SER A 258 -15.04 -16.82 1.26
N GLY A 259 -16.32 -16.89 0.91
CA GLY A 259 -17.13 -18.10 1.05
C GLY A 259 -17.51 -18.41 2.51
N GLN A 260 -17.38 -17.44 3.42
CA GLN A 260 -17.79 -17.57 4.83
C GLN A 260 -19.27 -17.17 5.05
N GLY A 261 -20.00 -16.88 3.97
CA GLY A 261 -21.37 -16.37 3.98
C GLY A 261 -22.51 -17.40 4.08
N SER A 262 -22.29 -18.66 4.48
CA SER A 262 -23.40 -19.61 4.68
C SER A 262 -23.32 -20.43 5.98
N ALA A 263 -23.09 -19.77 7.11
CA ALA A 263 -23.26 -20.37 8.43
C ALA A 263 -24.10 -19.47 9.37
N ALA A 264 -25.26 -19.00 8.88
CA ALA A 264 -26.33 -18.46 9.72
C ALA A 264 -27.65 -18.46 8.93
N ALA A 265 -28.42 -19.53 9.06
CA ALA A 265 -29.87 -19.57 8.90
C ALA A 265 -30.44 -20.36 10.07
#